data_AF-A0A1C6R347-F1
#
_entry.id   AF-A0A1C6R347-F1
#
_cell.length_a   1.000
_cell.length_b   1.000
_cell.length_c   1.000
_cell.angle_alpha   90.00
_cell.angle_beta   90.00
_cell.angle_gamma   90.00
#
_symmetry.space_group_name_H-M   'P 1'
#
loop_
_entity.id
_entity.type
_entity.pdbx_description
1 polymer ?
#
loop_
_entity_poly.entity_id
_entity_poly.type
_entity_poly.pdbx_seq_one_letter_code
_entity_poly.pdbx_strand_id
1 'polypeptide(L)'
;MLPVRGSDPYSARTPDAETPEEVLHREQFEEAELERMRQDARRAYAESAQAGRPLSARALGEAFGMSESWGRKQILAVRDDEEASRPHLRAVEPAAV
;
A
#
# COMPACT_ATOMS: atom_id res chain seq x y z
N MET A 1 -22.43 -27.67 -57.53
CA MET A 1 -21.25 -26.89 -57.10
C MET A 1 -21.68 -26.00 -55.94
N LEU A 2 -21.27 -26.32 -54.72
CA LEU A 2 -21.51 -25.51 -53.52
C LEU A 2 -20.19 -24.85 -53.13
N PRO A 3 -20.09 -23.52 -52.96
CA PRO A 3 -18.95 -22.94 -52.29
C PRO A 3 -19.14 -23.08 -50.77
N VAL A 4 -18.38 -24.02 -50.19
CA VAL A 4 -17.98 -23.94 -48.78
C VAL A 4 -17.09 -22.70 -48.66
N ARG A 5 -17.51 -21.72 -47.87
CA ARG A 5 -16.65 -20.58 -47.51
C ARG A 5 -16.91 -20.20 -46.06
N GLY A 6 -15.85 -20.33 -45.26
CA GLY A 6 -15.64 -19.53 -44.07
C GLY A 6 -16.46 -19.93 -42.86
N SER A 7 -16.12 -21.06 -42.24
CA SER A 7 -16.01 -21.00 -40.78
C SER A 7 -14.79 -20.11 -40.49
N ASP A 8 -15.03 -18.84 -40.23
CA ASP A 8 -14.08 -17.98 -39.52
C ASP A 8 -14.33 -18.21 -38.03
N PRO A 9 -13.58 -19.08 -37.32
CA PRO A 9 -13.71 -19.24 -35.87
C PRO A 9 -13.15 -18.03 -35.10
N TYR A 10 -12.72 -16.98 -35.79
CA TYR A 10 -12.31 -15.70 -35.23
C TYR A 10 -13.39 -14.65 -35.47
N SER A 11 -14.63 -14.98 -35.09
CA SER A 11 -15.63 -13.95 -34.83
C SER A 11 -15.05 -13.04 -33.75
N ALA A 12 -14.75 -11.80 -34.17
CA ALA A 12 -14.24 -10.67 -33.42
C ALA A 12 -14.29 -10.86 -31.89
N ARG A 13 -13.11 -11.02 -31.28
CA ARG A 13 -12.92 -10.75 -29.86
C ARG A 13 -13.23 -9.26 -29.67
N THR A 14 -14.49 -8.94 -29.40
CA THR A 14 -14.96 -7.62 -29.00
C THR A 14 -14.08 -7.13 -27.84
N PRO A 15 -13.39 -5.99 -27.95
CA PRO A 15 -12.89 -5.30 -26.77
C PRO A 15 -14.08 -4.53 -26.18
N ASP A 16 -15.04 -5.23 -25.59
CA ASP A 16 -16.26 -4.59 -25.07
C ASP A 16 -16.35 -4.79 -23.56
N ALA A 17 -16.09 -3.68 -22.87
CA ALA A 17 -16.17 -3.45 -21.43
C ALA A 17 -15.28 -4.37 -20.55
N GLU A 18 -14.22 -3.78 -19.98
CA GLU A 18 -13.64 -4.29 -18.73
C GLU A 18 -14.82 -4.51 -17.78
N THR A 19 -15.10 -5.77 -17.47
CA THR A 19 -16.26 -6.11 -16.66
C THR A 19 -16.12 -5.43 -15.29
N PRO A 20 -17.19 -5.01 -14.62
CA PRO A 20 -17.08 -4.33 -13.33
C PRO A 20 -16.28 -5.16 -12.31
N GLU A 21 -16.28 -6.49 -12.44
CA GLU A 21 -15.44 -7.42 -11.68
C GLU A 21 -13.93 -7.34 -12.02
N GLU A 22 -13.55 -7.10 -13.28
CA GLU A 22 -12.16 -6.85 -13.68
C GLU A 22 -11.67 -5.47 -13.24
N VAL A 23 -12.52 -4.44 -13.30
CA VAL A 23 -12.23 -3.10 -12.76
C VAL A 23 -11.96 -3.20 -11.25
N LEU A 24 -12.84 -3.87 -10.51
CA LEU A 24 -12.68 -4.08 -9.07
C LEU A 24 -11.43 -4.90 -8.71
N HIS A 25 -11.06 -5.89 -9.53
CA HIS A 25 -9.82 -6.64 -9.31
C HIS A 25 -8.58 -5.79 -9.55
N ARG A 26 -8.62 -4.90 -10.56
CA ARG A 26 -7.53 -3.95 -10.85
C ARG A 26 -7.38 -2.91 -9.74
N GLU A 27 -8.49 -2.31 -9.29
CA GLU A 27 -8.49 -1.33 -8.20
C GLU A 27 -7.97 -1.95 -6.89
N GLN A 28 -8.35 -3.19 -6.58
CA GLN A 28 -7.82 -3.92 -5.42
C GLN A 28 -6.33 -4.22 -5.56
N PHE A 29 -5.86 -4.51 -6.78
CA PHE A 29 -4.44 -4.74 -7.03
C PHE A 29 -3.63 -3.46 -6.87
N GLU A 30 -4.14 -2.33 -7.39
CA GLU A 30 -3.55 -1.00 -7.20
C GLU A 30 -3.55 -0.60 -5.72
N GLU A 31 -4.60 -0.92 -4.96
CA GLU A 31 -4.63 -0.69 -3.51
C GLU A 31 -3.62 -1.57 -2.76
N ALA A 32 -3.47 -2.84 -3.15
CA ALA A 32 -2.50 -3.75 -2.56
C ALA A 32 -1.05 -3.31 -2.85
N GLU A 33 -0.78 -2.82 -4.06
CA GLU A 33 0.51 -2.24 -4.42
C GLU A 33 0.77 -0.95 -3.64
N LEU A 34 -0.24 -0.11 -3.49
CA LEU A 34 -0.14 1.10 -2.68
C LEU A 34 0.12 0.78 -1.20
N GLU A 35 -0.49 -0.26 -0.64
CA GLU A 35 -0.20 -0.71 0.72
C GLU A 35 1.22 -1.28 0.86
N ARG A 36 1.71 -2.01 -0.15
CA ARG A 36 3.13 -2.43 -0.20
C ARG A 36 4.05 -1.21 -0.15
N MET A 37 3.79 -0.19 -0.96
CA MET A 37 4.58 1.05 -0.95
C MET A 37 4.52 1.76 0.41
N ARG A 38 3.37 1.77 1.09
CA ARG A 38 3.25 2.32 2.45
C ARG A 38 4.13 1.55 3.42
N GLN A 39 4.10 0.22 3.39
CA GLN A 39 4.94 -0.62 4.24
C GLN A 39 6.43 -0.40 3.98
N ASP A 40 6.84 -0.32 2.72
CA ASP A 40 8.23 -0.04 2.35
C ASP A 40 8.67 1.36 2.83
N ALA A 41 7.82 2.38 2.68
CA ALA A 41 8.11 3.72 3.17
C ALA A 41 8.22 3.78 4.71
N ARG A 42 7.35 3.07 5.42
CA ARG A 42 7.43 2.94 6.88
C ARG A 42 8.75 2.28 7.30
N ARG A 43 9.15 1.19 6.64
CA ARG A 43 10.43 0.50 6.90
C ARG A 43 11.62 1.42 6.63
N ALA A 44 11.65 2.10 5.49
CA ALA A 44 12.73 3.03 5.13
C ALA A 44 12.87 4.17 6.15
N TYR A 45 11.76 4.72 6.65
CA TYR A 45 11.80 5.71 7.72
C TYR A 45 12.35 5.14 9.03
N ALA A 46 11.87 3.96 9.45
CA ALA A 46 12.31 3.30 10.67
C ALA A 46 13.82 2.98 10.63
N GLU A 47 14.32 2.48 9.50
CA GLU A 47 15.75 2.22 9.29
C GLU A 47 16.58 3.51 9.35
N SER A 48 16.10 4.59 8.73
CA SER A 48 16.78 5.89 8.76
C SER A 48 16.79 6.50 10.17
N ALA A 49 15.69 6.33 10.92
CA ALA A 49 15.61 6.76 12.31
C ALA A 49 16.58 5.97 13.19
N GLN A 50 16.67 4.65 13.00
CA GLN A 50 17.64 3.78 13.68
C GLN A 50 19.09 4.12 13.34
N ALA A 51 19.36 4.57 12.11
CA ALA A 51 20.68 5.07 11.70
C ALA A 51 21.04 6.46 12.30
N GLY A 52 20.17 7.04 13.14
CA GLY A 52 20.39 8.31 13.82
C GLY A 52 20.14 9.55 12.94
N ARG A 53 19.63 9.36 11.71
CA ARG A 53 19.32 10.43 10.76
C ARG A 53 17.95 10.17 10.12
N PRO A 54 16.85 10.46 10.82
CA PRO A 54 15.50 10.19 10.31
C PRO A 54 15.21 11.02 9.04
N LEU A 55 14.61 10.38 8.05
CA LEU A 55 14.15 11.05 6.83
C LEU A 55 13.04 12.05 7.15
N SER A 56 13.05 13.19 6.48
CA SER A 56 11.94 14.16 6.56
C SER A 56 10.73 13.65 5.78
N ALA A 57 9.54 14.15 6.10
CA ALA A 57 8.31 13.82 5.38
C ALA A 57 8.44 14.10 3.87
N ARG A 58 9.15 15.17 3.51
CA ARG A 58 9.41 15.55 2.12
C ARG A 58 10.32 14.55 1.42
N ALA A 59 11.46 14.24 2.03
CA ALA A 59 12.42 13.29 1.48
C ALA A 59 11.82 11.88 1.33
N LEU A 60 10.97 11.48 2.29
CA LEU A 60 10.25 10.21 2.22
C LEU A 60 9.20 10.21 1.10
N GLY A 61 8.44 11.29 0.94
CA GLY A 61 7.51 11.44 -0.19
C GLY A 61 8.26 11.36 -1.53
N GLU A 62 9.32 12.16 -1.68
CA GLU A 62 10.13 12.22 -2.90
C GLU A 62 10.75 10.87 -3.29
N ALA A 63 11.25 10.10 -2.32
CA ALA A 63 11.83 8.77 -2.56
C ALA A 63 10.83 7.76 -3.15
N PHE A 64 9.53 7.92 -2.87
CA PHE A 64 8.46 7.06 -3.34
C PHE A 64 7.61 7.70 -4.45
N GLY A 65 8.00 8.87 -4.98
CA GLY A 65 7.23 9.61 -6.00
C GLY A 65 5.91 10.19 -5.47
N MET A 66 5.79 10.37 -4.16
CA MET A 66 4.58 10.81 -3.46
C MET A 66 4.73 12.21 -2.87
N SER A 67 3.62 12.79 -2.41
CA SER A 67 3.62 14.10 -1.75
C SER A 67 4.24 14.07 -0.34
N GLU A 68 4.70 15.23 0.14
CA GLU A 68 5.16 15.40 1.53
C GLU A 68 4.09 15.00 2.55
N SER A 69 2.82 15.36 2.31
CA SER A 69 1.70 14.99 3.18
C SER A 69 1.52 13.47 3.26
N TRP A 70 1.76 12.75 2.16
CA TRP A 70 1.75 11.29 2.15
C TRP A 70 2.92 10.72 2.97
N GLY A 71 4.13 11.26 2.82
CA GLY A 71 5.29 10.88 3.63
C GLY A 71 5.06 11.14 5.12
N ARG A 72 4.47 12.29 5.48
CA ARG A 72 4.10 12.63 6.87
C ARG A 72 3.15 11.59 7.48
N LYS A 73 2.16 11.11 6.73
CA LYS A 73 1.25 10.05 7.19
C LYS A 73 2.00 8.76 7.52
N GLN A 74 2.98 8.36 6.70
CA GLN A 74 3.75 7.13 6.97
C GLN A 74 4.64 7.28 8.21
N ILE A 75 5.26 8.45 8.40
CA ILE A 75 6.04 8.74 9.62
C ILE A 75 5.17 8.65 10.87
N LEU A 76 3.97 9.21 10.83
CA LEU A 76 3.02 9.13 11.95
C LEU A 76 2.61 7.67 12.22
N ALA A 77 2.33 6.90 11.16
CA ALA A 77 1.97 5.49 11.30
C ALA A 77 3.10 4.65 11.94
N VAL A 78 4.37 4.91 11.62
CA VAL A 78 5.50 4.25 12.29
C VAL A 78 5.55 4.60 13.77
N ARG A 79 5.41 5.88 14.10
CA ARG A 79 5.47 6.33 15.51
C ARG A 79 4.33 5.76 16.35
N ASP A 80 3.14 5.68 15.76
CA ASP A 80 1.96 5.06 16.37
C ASP A 80 2.20 3.56 16.63
N ASP A 81 2.76 2.85 15.66
CA ASP A 81 3.12 1.42 15.78
C ASP A 81 4.22 1.18 16.83
N GLU A 82 5.21 2.07 16.93
CA GLU A 82 6.24 2.02 17.97
C GLU A 82 5.67 2.30 19.37
N GLU A 83 4.70 3.22 19.49
CA GLU A 83 4.02 3.52 20.73
C GLU A 83 3.12 2.36 21.16
N ALA A 84 2.38 1.75 20.23
CA ALA A 84 1.56 0.57 20.45
C ALA A 84 2.41 -0.66 20.84
N SER A 85 3.58 -0.83 20.23
CA SER A 85 4.50 -1.94 20.51
C SER A 85 5.24 -1.80 21.85
N ARG A 86 5.35 -0.60 22.42
CA ARG A 86 5.95 -0.42 23.75
C ARG A 86 5.01 -1.00 24.81
N PRO A 87 5.40 -2.01 25.60
CA PRO A 87 4.54 -2.53 26.66
C PRO A 87 4.27 -1.41 27.66
N HIS A 88 3.01 -0.98 27.75
CA HIS A 88 2.60 0.06 28.68
C HIS A 88 2.69 -0.57 30.08
N LEU A 89 3.72 -0.21 30.85
CA LEU A 89 3.87 -0.67 32.22
C LEU A 89 2.72 -0.08 33.05
N ARG A 90 1.64 -0.83 33.20
CA ARG A 90 0.52 -0.49 34.06
C ARG A 90 0.95 -0.69 35.50
N ALA A 91 1.20 0.41 36.21
CA ALA A 91 1.41 0.38 37.65
C ALA A 91 0.17 -0.27 38.31
N VAL A 92 0.38 -1.40 38.98
CA VAL A 92 -0.62 -2.03 39.83
C VAL A 92 -0.56 -1.33 41.17
N GLU A 93 -1.62 -0.60 41.52
CA GLU A 93 -1.79 -0.01 42.84
C GLU A 93 -1.64 -1.12 43.90
N PRO A 94 -0.74 -1.00 44.88
CA PRO A 94 -0.60 -2.02 45.92
C PRO A 94 -1.87 -2.02 46.77
N ALA A 95 -2.55 -3.17 46.80
CA ALA A 95 -3.71 -3.40 47.65
C ALA A 95 -3.32 -3.11 49.11
N ALA A 96 -3.91 -2.06 49.68
CA ALA A 96 -3.79 -1.76 51.08
C ALA A 96 -4.42 -2.92 51.89
N VAL A 97 -3.58 -3.60 52.67
CA VAL A 97 -3.96 -4.57 53.71
C VAL A 97 -4.29 -3.83 54.99
#